data_AF-A0A1J5PIA6-F1
#
_entry.id   AF-A0A1J5PIA6-F1
#
_cell.length_a   1.000
_cell.length_b   1.000
_cell.length_c   1.000
_cell.angle_alpha   90.00
_cell.angle_beta   90.00
_cell.angle_gamma   90.00
#
_symmetry.space_group_name_H-M   'P 1'
#
loop_
_entity.id
_entity.type
_entity.pdbx_description
1 polymer ?
#
loop_
_entity_poly.entity_id
_entity_poly.type
_entity_poly.pdbx_seq_one_letter_code
_entity_poly.pdbx_strand_id
1 'polypeptide(L)'
;MLDDLLAEVRHRLGPPRPGPCAPFVELTGGEPLAHPDAPALLRALLDLGYEVALETAGSHDLAPVPREVVKIVDRKTPGSGEAHRWLESNLEYLVPGQDELKFVLCDAEDYDWARAWCAERRIWERVDVLFSPVWGRLDPAWLARRVVDDGLPVRFQLQLHKLIWGAEARGV
;
A
#
# COMPACT_ATOMS: atom_id res chain seq x y z
N MET A 1 -7.57 17.86 -16.90
CA MET A 1 -8.76 17.94 -16.00
C MET A 1 -9.18 16.52 -15.62
N LEU A 2 -10.04 16.34 -14.61
CA LEU A 2 -10.47 15.00 -14.15
C LEU A 2 -11.01 14.13 -15.31
N ASP A 3 -11.81 14.72 -16.20
CA ASP A 3 -12.37 14.02 -17.36
C ASP A 3 -11.29 13.46 -18.31
N ASP A 4 -10.18 14.18 -18.51
CA ASP A 4 -9.08 13.73 -19.36
C ASP A 4 -8.39 12.50 -18.76
N LEU A 5 -8.23 12.46 -17.44
CA LEU A 5 -7.66 11.30 -16.74
C LEU A 5 -8.59 10.09 -16.85
N LEU A 6 -9.89 10.28 -16.65
CA LEU A 6 -10.87 9.21 -16.76
C LEU A 6 -10.96 8.67 -18.21
N ALA A 7 -10.85 9.56 -19.21
CA ALA A 7 -10.79 9.19 -20.61
C ALA A 7 -9.55 8.35 -20.92
N GLU A 8 -8.37 8.74 -20.41
CA GLU A 8 -7.12 7.99 -20.58
C GLU A 8 -7.18 6.62 -19.91
N VAL A 9 -7.73 6.53 -18.69
CA VAL A 9 -7.91 5.24 -17.99
C VAL A 9 -8.79 4.30 -18.82
N ARG A 10 -9.93 4.79 -19.33
CA ARG A 10 -10.79 3.99 -20.23
C ARG A 10 -10.10 3.62 -21.53
N HIS A 11 -9.27 4.50 -22.08
CA HIS A 11 -8.53 4.20 -23.30
C HIS A 11 -7.54 3.05 -23.09
N ARG A 12 -6.81 3.05 -21.96
CA ARG A 12 -5.79 2.02 -21.65
C ARG A 12 -6.36 0.70 -21.16
N LEU A 13 -7.34 0.75 -20.26
CA LEU A 13 -7.86 -0.43 -19.58
C LEU A 13 -9.15 -0.98 -20.22
N GLY A 14 -9.76 -0.22 -21.11
CA GLY A 14 -11.07 -0.54 -21.68
C GLY A 14 -12.21 -0.27 -20.69
N PRO A 15 -13.47 -0.59 -21.06
CA PRO A 15 -14.60 -0.41 -20.18
C PRO A 15 -14.54 -1.38 -18.99
N PRO A 16 -14.98 -0.96 -17.80
CA PRO A 16 -15.05 -1.82 -16.62
C PRO A 16 -15.97 -3.01 -16.85
N ARG A 17 -15.53 -4.19 -16.42
CA ARG A 17 -16.27 -5.45 -16.55
C ARG A 17 -16.14 -6.23 -15.25
N PRO A 18 -17.26 -6.66 -14.64
CA PRO A 18 -17.19 -7.53 -13.47
C PRO A 18 -16.69 -8.94 -13.87
N GLY A 19 -15.93 -9.57 -12.98
CA GLY A 19 -15.43 -10.93 -13.15
C GLY A 19 -13.92 -11.06 -12.89
N PRO A 20 -13.36 -12.28 -13.00
CA PRO A 20 -11.91 -12.46 -13.00
C PRO A 20 -11.29 -11.63 -14.13
N CYS A 21 -10.22 -10.89 -13.82
CA CYS A 21 -9.61 -9.87 -14.69
C CYS A 21 -10.42 -8.58 -14.84
N ALA A 22 -11.24 -8.21 -13.85
CA ALA A 22 -11.81 -6.87 -13.78
C ALA A 22 -10.70 -5.81 -13.93
N PRO A 23 -10.91 -4.74 -14.71
CA PRO A 23 -9.92 -3.68 -14.84
C PRO A 23 -9.63 -3.05 -13.48
N PHE A 24 -8.36 -3.13 -13.05
CA PHE A 24 -7.87 -2.67 -11.76
C PHE A 24 -7.03 -1.40 -11.94
N VAL A 25 -7.28 -0.39 -11.11
CA VAL A 25 -6.55 0.87 -11.10
C VAL A 25 -6.00 1.11 -9.71
N GLU A 26 -4.67 1.17 -9.57
CA GLU A 26 -4.04 1.66 -8.35
C GLU A 26 -3.63 3.12 -8.52
N LEU A 27 -4.09 3.97 -7.60
CA LEU A 27 -3.58 5.32 -7.47
C LEU A 27 -2.36 5.30 -6.53
N THR A 28 -1.20 5.66 -7.06
CA THR A 28 0.08 5.72 -6.35
C THR A 28 0.87 6.96 -6.80
N GLY A 29 2.16 7.06 -6.45
CA GLY A 29 3.06 8.12 -6.89
C GLY A 29 4.04 8.55 -5.80
N GLY A 30 4.18 9.86 -5.58
CA GLY A 30 4.78 10.39 -4.35
C GLY A 30 3.88 10.10 -3.15
N GLU A 31 3.17 11.11 -2.67
CA GLU A 31 2.05 10.92 -1.74
C GLU A 31 0.76 11.30 -2.48
N PRO A 32 -0.06 10.34 -2.95
CA PRO A 32 -1.24 10.66 -3.76
C PRO A 32 -2.23 11.56 -3.05
N LEU A 33 -2.39 11.42 -1.73
CA LEU A 33 -3.31 12.23 -0.93
C LEU A 33 -2.81 13.65 -0.66
N ALA A 34 -1.59 13.99 -1.08
CA ALA A 34 -1.13 15.39 -1.10
C ALA A 34 -1.85 16.21 -2.19
N HIS A 35 -2.47 15.54 -3.18
CA HIS A 35 -3.29 16.21 -4.19
C HIS A 35 -4.76 16.30 -3.70
N PRO A 36 -5.36 17.51 -3.61
CA PRO A 36 -6.69 17.69 -3.02
C PRO A 36 -7.81 16.95 -3.78
N ASP A 37 -7.65 16.75 -5.09
CA ASP A 37 -8.64 16.05 -5.92
C ASP A 37 -8.50 14.52 -5.91
N ALA A 38 -7.53 13.93 -5.20
CA ALA A 38 -7.33 12.48 -5.18
C ALA A 38 -8.59 11.71 -4.72
N PRO A 39 -9.29 12.09 -3.63
CA PRO A 39 -10.55 11.44 -3.25
C PRO A 39 -11.63 11.50 -4.34
N ALA A 40 -11.72 12.62 -5.07
CA ALA A 40 -12.69 12.79 -6.15
C ALA A 40 -12.36 11.87 -7.34
N LEU A 41 -11.08 11.73 -7.69
CA LEU A 41 -10.63 10.79 -8.72
C LEU A 41 -10.94 9.34 -8.34
N LEU A 42 -10.64 8.94 -7.09
CA LEU A 42 -10.93 7.59 -6.58
C LEU A 42 -12.42 7.27 -6.67
N ARG A 43 -13.29 8.20 -6.23
CA ARG A 43 -14.75 8.04 -6.34
C ARG A 43 -15.19 7.93 -7.79
N ALA A 44 -14.68 8.79 -8.67
CA ALA A 44 -15.05 8.75 -10.08
C ALA A 44 -14.66 7.41 -10.75
N LEU A 45 -13.48 6.85 -10.43
CA LEU A 45 -13.08 5.54 -10.95
C LEU A 45 -14.01 4.42 -10.46
N LEU A 46 -14.40 4.44 -9.18
CA LEU A 46 -15.39 3.51 -8.64
C LEU A 46 -16.76 3.65 -9.32
N ASP A 47 -17.23 4.89 -9.54
CA ASP A 47 -18.52 5.16 -10.18
C ASP A 47 -18.57 4.67 -11.64
N LEU A 48 -17.40 4.57 -12.28
CA LEU A 48 -17.30 3.94 -13.59
C LEU A 48 -17.38 2.41 -13.51
N GLY A 49 -17.05 1.80 -12.37
CA GLY A 49 -17.09 0.36 -12.14
C GLY A 49 -15.72 -0.32 -12.15
N TYR A 50 -14.62 0.43 -12.03
CA TYR A 50 -13.29 -0.15 -11.86
C TYR A 50 -13.12 -0.71 -10.45
N GLU A 51 -12.26 -1.71 -10.31
CA GLU A 51 -11.66 -2.04 -9.03
C GLU A 51 -10.52 -1.03 -8.76
N VAL A 52 -10.50 -0.43 -7.57
CA VAL A 52 -9.61 0.69 -7.28
C VAL A 52 -8.83 0.44 -6.00
N ALA A 53 -7.52 0.66 -6.06
CA ALA A 53 -6.64 0.67 -4.90
C ALA A 53 -5.94 2.02 -4.74
N LEU A 54 -5.47 2.29 -3.52
CA LEU A 54 -4.67 3.46 -3.15
C LEU A 54 -3.42 2.97 -2.41
N GLU A 55 -2.24 3.28 -2.92
CA GLU A 55 -0.99 3.14 -2.18
C GLU A 55 -0.54 4.49 -1.60
N THR A 56 -0.44 4.60 -0.28
CA THR A 56 -0.14 5.87 0.44
C THR A 56 0.77 5.63 1.64
N ALA A 57 1.50 6.64 2.13
CA ALA A 57 2.35 6.53 3.31
C ALA A 57 1.59 6.69 4.64
N GLY A 58 0.27 6.97 4.59
CA GLY A 58 -0.54 7.25 5.79
C GLY A 58 -0.16 8.55 6.49
N SER A 59 0.45 9.48 5.74
CA SER A 59 0.83 10.81 6.20
C SER A 59 -0.30 11.85 6.10
N HIS A 60 -1.38 11.49 5.41
CA HIS A 60 -2.59 12.28 5.20
C HIS A 60 -3.80 11.49 5.70
N ASP A 61 -4.88 12.20 6.00
CA ASP A 61 -6.12 11.62 6.53
C ASP A 61 -6.78 10.69 5.50
N LEU A 62 -7.13 9.47 5.94
CA LEU A 62 -7.84 8.48 5.14
C LEU A 62 -9.36 8.65 5.18
N ALA A 63 -9.92 9.49 6.06
CA ALA A 63 -11.36 9.72 6.14
C ALA A 63 -12.03 10.10 4.79
N PRO A 64 -11.40 10.92 3.92
CA PRO A 64 -11.98 11.26 2.62
C PRO A 64 -11.94 10.13 1.58
N VAL A 65 -11.14 9.08 1.82
CA VAL A 65 -10.98 7.97 0.88
C VAL A 65 -12.25 7.10 0.89
N PRO A 66 -12.88 6.84 -0.27
CA PRO A 66 -14.01 5.91 -0.36
C PRO A 66 -13.72 4.57 0.32
N ARG A 67 -14.68 4.05 1.07
CA ARG A 67 -14.52 2.79 1.83
C ARG A 67 -14.20 1.62 0.91
N GLU A 68 -14.75 1.63 -0.30
CA GLU A 68 -14.64 0.62 -1.34
C GLU A 68 -13.26 0.57 -2.01
N VAL A 69 -12.43 1.61 -1.84
CA VAL A 69 -11.03 1.59 -2.30
C VAL A 69 -10.21 0.69 -1.39
N VAL A 70 -9.49 -0.26 -1.99
CA VAL A 70 -8.48 -1.05 -1.28
C VAL A 70 -7.32 -0.14 -0.91
N LYS A 71 -7.04 -0.01 0.39
CA LYS A 71 -5.96 0.85 0.90
C LYS A 71 -4.75 -0.02 1.22
N ILE A 72 -3.63 0.29 0.59
CA ILE A 72 -2.31 -0.28 0.89
C ILE A 72 -1.50 0.84 1.52
N VAL A 73 -1.40 0.82 2.85
CA VAL A 73 -0.79 1.91 3.60
C VAL A 73 0.63 1.53 4.02
N ASP A 74 1.63 2.22 3.48
CA ASP A 74 3.04 2.00 3.80
C ASP A 74 3.42 2.73 5.09
N ARG A 75 3.38 1.99 6.20
CA ARG A 75 3.82 2.46 7.51
C ARG A 75 5.35 2.59 7.50
N LYS A 76 5.79 3.80 7.21
CA LYS A 76 7.20 4.20 7.22
C LYS A 76 7.86 3.87 8.56
N THR A 77 8.97 3.16 8.48
CA THR A 77 9.78 2.73 9.61
C THR A 77 10.80 3.81 10.02
N PRO A 78 11.39 3.73 11.22
CA PRO A 78 12.44 4.67 11.64
C PRO A 78 13.61 4.76 10.67
N GLY A 79 14.07 3.64 10.11
CA GLY A 79 15.14 3.58 9.13
C GLY A 79 14.85 4.33 7.81
N SER A 80 13.58 4.62 7.53
CA SER A 80 13.16 5.42 6.38
C SER A 80 13.33 6.93 6.60
N GLY A 81 13.48 7.39 7.85
CA GLY A 81 13.49 8.81 8.23
C GLY A 81 12.12 9.52 8.25
N GLU A 82 11.05 8.85 7.81
CA GLU A 82 9.72 9.45 7.61
C GLU A 82 8.64 8.93 8.58
N ALA A 83 9.02 8.10 9.55
CA ALA A 83 8.10 7.49 10.52
C ALA A 83 7.26 8.51 11.33
N HIS A 84 7.77 9.74 11.48
CA HIS A 84 7.15 10.83 12.24
C HIS A 84 5.93 11.45 11.56
N ARG A 85 5.72 11.21 10.25
CA ARG A 85 4.59 11.79 9.50
C ARG A 85 3.28 11.04 9.64
N TRP A 86 3.30 9.89 10.30
CA TRP A 86 2.14 9.01 10.43
C TRP A 86 1.01 9.61 11.27
N LEU A 87 -0.22 9.45 10.77
CA LEU A 87 -1.42 9.82 11.50
C LEU A 87 -2.09 8.58 12.09
N GLU A 88 -2.09 8.48 13.42
CA GLU A 88 -2.64 7.31 14.13
C GLU A 88 -4.14 7.10 13.84
N SER A 89 -4.89 8.19 13.60
CA SER A 89 -6.31 8.15 13.23
C SER A 89 -6.59 7.33 11.98
N ASN A 90 -5.61 7.16 11.09
CA ASN A 90 -5.77 6.38 9.87
C ASN A 90 -6.12 4.91 10.14
N LEU A 91 -5.75 4.38 11.31
CA LEU A 91 -6.11 3.01 11.70
C LEU A 91 -7.62 2.79 11.83
N GLU A 92 -8.42 3.85 12.03
CA GLU A 92 -9.88 3.77 12.14
C GLU A 92 -10.56 3.60 10.77
N TYR A 93 -9.86 3.94 9.69
CA TYR A 93 -10.39 3.91 8.32
C TYR A 93 -9.94 2.69 7.51
N LEU A 94 -9.15 1.80 8.11
CA LEU A 94 -8.76 0.52 7.51
C LEU A 94 -9.89 -0.50 7.67
N VAL A 95 -10.21 -1.19 6.59
CA VAL A 95 -11.25 -2.21 6.52
C VAL A 95 -10.63 -3.61 6.64
N PRO A 96 -10.95 -4.38 7.70
CA PRO A 96 -10.44 -5.74 7.87
C PRO A 96 -10.81 -6.65 6.70
N GLY A 97 -9.86 -7.47 6.23
CA GLY A 97 -10.04 -8.39 5.10
C GLY A 97 -10.09 -7.72 3.72
N GLN A 98 -9.86 -6.41 3.65
CA GLN A 98 -9.80 -5.63 2.41
C GLN A 98 -8.50 -4.84 2.32
N ASP A 99 -8.16 -4.08 3.36
CA ASP A 99 -7.02 -3.16 3.36
C ASP A 99 -5.76 -3.82 3.97
N GLU A 100 -4.59 -3.30 3.61
CA GLU A 100 -3.29 -3.83 3.98
C GLU A 100 -2.40 -2.75 4.61
N LEU A 101 -1.66 -3.11 5.66
CA LEU A 101 -0.61 -2.29 6.24
C LEU A 101 0.75 -2.86 5.85
N LYS A 102 1.51 -2.11 5.04
CA LYS A 102 2.79 -2.52 4.49
C LYS A 102 3.93 -1.87 5.27
N PHE A 103 4.98 -2.62 5.54
CA PHE A 103 6.22 -2.15 6.13
C PHE A 103 7.37 -2.51 5.19
N VAL A 104 8.03 -1.50 4.64
CA VAL A 104 9.28 -1.68 3.87
C VAL A 104 10.47 -1.50 4.81
N LEU A 105 11.11 -2.59 5.18
CA LEU A 105 12.10 -2.67 6.26
C LEU A 105 13.52 -2.42 5.73
N CYS A 106 14.25 -1.49 6.34
CA CYS A 106 15.61 -1.14 5.93
C CYS A 106 16.68 -2.08 6.51
N ASP A 107 16.44 -2.61 7.71
CA ASP A 107 17.41 -3.32 8.54
C ASP A 107 16.70 -4.13 9.64
N ALA A 108 17.47 -4.69 10.57
CA ALA A 108 16.95 -5.52 11.66
C ALA A 108 16.23 -4.69 12.73
N GLU A 109 16.69 -3.47 12.95
CA GLU A 109 16.08 -2.52 13.87
C GLU A 109 14.67 -2.14 13.40
N ASP A 110 14.48 -1.91 12.10
CA ASP A 110 13.16 -1.71 11.50
C ASP A 110 12.24 -2.93 11.68
N TYR A 111 12.78 -4.15 11.56
CA TYR A 111 12.00 -5.38 11.79
C TYR A 111 11.50 -5.48 13.23
N ASP A 112 12.40 -5.30 14.21
CA ASP A 112 12.04 -5.36 15.63
C ASP A 112 11.06 -4.25 16.00
N TRP A 113 11.27 -3.04 15.46
CA TRP A 113 10.33 -1.93 15.63
C TRP A 113 8.96 -2.24 15.05
N ALA A 114 8.88 -2.75 13.81
CA ALA A 114 7.61 -3.05 13.15
C ALA A 114 6.83 -4.13 13.91
N ARG A 115 7.53 -5.16 14.42
CA ARG A 115 6.95 -6.21 15.25
C ARG A 115 6.36 -5.64 16.55
N ALA A 116 7.12 -4.82 17.27
CA ALA A 116 6.67 -4.19 18.50
C ALA A 116 5.48 -3.26 18.24
N TRP A 117 5.57 -2.41 17.21
CA TRP A 117 4.52 -1.47 16.83
C TRP A 117 3.20 -2.18 16.52
N CYS A 118 3.26 -3.29 15.77
CA CYS A 118 2.10 -4.12 15.47
C CYS A 118 1.51 -4.78 16.73
N ALA A 119 2.36 -5.31 17.61
CA ALA A 119 1.92 -5.96 18.84
C ALA A 119 1.20 -4.99 19.78
N GLU A 120 1.81 -3.82 20.03
CA GLU A 120 1.26 -2.76 20.90
C GLU A 120 -0.14 -2.31 20.46
N ARG A 121 -0.38 -2.29 19.14
CA ARG A 121 -1.62 -1.81 18.53
C ARG A 121 -2.56 -2.93 18.09
N ARG A 122 -2.20 -4.18 18.36
CA ARG A 122 -2.96 -5.39 17.98
C ARG A 122 -3.29 -5.42 16.49
N ILE A 123 -2.36 -4.98 15.64
CA ILE A 123 -2.61 -4.76 14.20
C ILE A 123 -2.98 -6.07 13.49
N TRP A 124 -2.34 -7.17 13.87
CA TRP A 124 -2.57 -8.49 13.28
C TRP A 124 -4.00 -9.01 13.45
N GLU A 125 -4.78 -8.42 14.36
CA GLU A 125 -6.19 -8.76 14.57
C GLU A 125 -7.13 -7.86 13.74
N ARG A 126 -6.60 -6.81 13.12
CA ARG A 126 -7.36 -5.73 12.50
C ARG A 126 -7.23 -5.71 10.98
N VAL A 127 -6.03 -5.96 10.46
CA VAL A 127 -5.70 -5.74 9.04
C VAL A 127 -4.58 -6.70 8.63
N ASP A 128 -4.56 -7.08 7.35
CA ASP A 128 -3.47 -7.87 6.79
C ASP A 128 -2.17 -7.04 6.79
N VAL A 129 -1.08 -7.64 7.26
CA VAL A 129 0.24 -6.97 7.37
C VAL A 129 1.22 -7.54 6.37
N LEU A 130 1.89 -6.67 5.64
CA LEU A 130 2.91 -7.03 4.64
C LEU A 130 4.29 -6.57 5.11
N PHE A 131 5.26 -7.48 5.12
CA PHE A 131 6.67 -7.15 5.37
C PHE A 131 7.46 -7.32 4.08
N SER A 132 8.17 -6.26 3.69
CA SER A 132 8.96 -6.22 2.46
C SER A 132 10.37 -5.70 2.75
N PRO A 133 11.44 -6.28 2.18
CA PRO A 133 12.77 -5.74 2.35
C PRO A 133 12.96 -4.51 1.43
N VAL A 134 13.66 -3.48 1.92
CA VAL A 134 14.20 -2.44 1.03
C VAL A 134 15.12 -3.10 0.01
N TRP A 135 14.84 -2.80 -1.26
CA TRP A 135 15.63 -3.28 -2.39
C TRP A 135 17.12 -2.99 -2.21
N GLY A 136 17.96 -4.02 -2.34
CA GLY A 136 19.41 -3.91 -2.32
C GLY A 136 20.02 -3.56 -0.95
N ARG A 137 19.21 -3.43 0.12
CA ARG A 137 19.69 -3.10 1.46
C ARG A 137 19.48 -4.24 2.45
N LEU A 138 18.27 -4.79 2.52
CA LEU A 138 17.95 -5.89 3.43
C LEU A 138 17.88 -7.21 2.64
N ASP A 139 18.59 -8.24 3.12
CA ASP A 139 18.55 -9.56 2.52
C ASP A 139 17.13 -10.17 2.63
N PRO A 140 16.47 -10.47 1.50
CA PRO A 140 15.14 -11.07 1.54
C PRO A 140 15.11 -12.46 2.21
N ALA A 141 16.18 -13.24 2.10
CA ALA A 141 16.26 -14.57 2.71
C ALA A 141 16.37 -14.45 4.24
N TRP A 142 17.12 -13.46 4.73
CA TRP A 142 17.15 -13.11 6.14
C TRP A 142 15.76 -12.74 6.65
N LEU A 143 15.06 -11.83 5.97
CA LEU A 143 13.74 -11.37 6.41
C LEU A 143 12.71 -12.52 6.43
N ALA A 144 12.67 -13.34 5.38
CA ALA A 144 11.78 -14.50 5.32
C ALA A 144 12.05 -15.48 6.47
N ARG A 145 13.32 -15.74 6.79
CA ARG A 145 13.70 -16.61 7.92
C ARG A 145 13.23 -16.03 9.25
N ARG A 146 13.44 -14.72 9.48
CA ARG A 146 13.00 -14.06 10.72
C ARG A 146 11.49 -14.15 10.92
N VAL A 147 10.71 -13.89 9.87
CA VAL A 147 9.25 -14.01 9.91
C VAL A 147 8.81 -15.43 10.30
N VAL A 148 9.46 -16.46 9.76
CA VAL A 148 9.17 -17.87 10.09
C VAL A 148 9.60 -18.22 11.51
N ASP A 149 10.82 -17.87 11.91
CA ASP A 149 11.39 -18.19 13.23
C ASP A 149 10.54 -17.56 14.35
N ASP A 150 10.08 -16.32 14.15
CA ASP A 150 9.25 -15.60 15.12
C ASP A 150 7.74 -15.92 15.00
N GLY A 151 7.33 -16.71 13.99
CA GLY A 151 5.93 -17.12 13.76
C GLY A 151 4.99 -15.94 13.51
N LEU A 152 5.46 -14.89 12.83
CA LEU A 152 4.68 -13.67 12.67
C LEU A 152 3.50 -13.86 11.70
N PRO A 153 2.30 -13.38 12.03
CA PRO A 153 1.12 -13.42 11.15
C PRO A 153 1.19 -12.30 10.11
N VAL A 154 2.22 -12.32 9.27
CA VAL A 154 2.47 -11.34 8.21
C VAL A 154 2.68 -12.05 6.87
N ARG A 155 2.38 -11.37 5.77
CA ARG A 155 2.74 -11.82 4.42
C ARG A 155 4.09 -11.24 4.04
N PHE A 156 5.03 -12.09 3.67
CA PHE A 156 6.30 -11.66 3.11
C PHE A 156 6.12 -11.25 1.64
N GLN A 157 6.58 -10.06 1.27
CA GLN A 157 6.37 -9.51 -0.07
C GLN A 157 7.68 -8.98 -0.68
N LEU A 158 8.00 -9.46 -1.89
CA LEU A 158 9.08 -8.91 -2.71
C LEU A 158 8.55 -7.81 -3.62
N GLN A 159 9.40 -6.82 -3.92
CA GLN A 159 9.15 -5.84 -4.98
C GLN A 159 9.36 -6.50 -6.35
N LEU A 160 8.40 -7.35 -6.76
CA LEU A 160 8.50 -8.19 -7.96
C LEU A 160 8.85 -7.40 -9.23
N HIS A 161 8.33 -6.19 -9.36
CA HIS A 161 8.62 -5.34 -10.52
C HIS A 161 10.13 -5.06 -10.67
N LYS A 162 10.88 -4.91 -9.56
CA LYS A 162 12.33 -4.70 -9.59
C LYS A 162 13.09 -5.97 -9.96
N LEU A 163 12.56 -7.14 -9.62
CA LEU A 163 13.13 -8.43 -10.02
C LEU A 163 12.92 -8.69 -11.51
N ILE A 164 11.74 -8.37 -12.03
CA ILE A 164 11.35 -8.67 -13.41
C ILE A 164 11.92 -7.65 -14.40
N TRP A 165 11.77 -6.35 -14.11
CA TRP A 165 12.11 -5.27 -15.04
C TRP A 165 13.31 -4.42 -14.60
N GLY A 166 13.81 -4.61 -13.38
CA GLY A 166 14.91 -3.82 -12.80
C GLY A 166 14.41 -2.63 -11.97
N ALA A 167 15.23 -2.21 -11.00
CA ALA A 167 14.85 -1.21 -9.99
C ALA A 167 14.55 0.20 -10.54
N GLU A 168 15.15 0.54 -11.69
CA GLU A 168 15.03 1.88 -12.30
C GLU A 168 13.99 1.93 -13.43
N ALA A 169 13.32 0.81 -13.74
CA ALA A 169 12.29 0.76 -14.77
C ALA A 169 11.06 1.57 -14.35
N ARG A 170 10.47 2.29 -15.31
CA ARG A 170 9.25 3.10 -15.11
C ARG A 170 8.20 2.69 -16.13
N GLY A 171 6.93 2.69 -15.72
CA GLY A 171 5.79 2.35 -16.58
C GLY A 171 5.69 0.86 -16.89
N VAL A 172 6.08 0.00 -15.94
CA VAL A 172 6.12 -1.46 -16.04
C VAL A 172 5.23 -2.12 -14.99
#